data_AF-A0A358Y7L8-F1
#
_entry.id   AF-A0A358Y7L8-F1
#
_cell.length_a   1.000
_cell.length_b   1.000
_cell.length_c   1.000
_cell.angle_alpha   90.00
_cell.angle_beta   90.00
_cell.angle_gamma   90.00
#
_symmetry.space_group_name_H-M   'P 1'
#
loop_
_entity.id
_entity.type
_entity.pdbx_description
1 polymer ?
#
loop_
_entity_poly.entity_id
_entity_poly.type
_entity_poly.pdbx_seq_one_letter_code
_entity_poly.pdbx_strand_id
1 'polypeptide(L)'
;MTKEEQIIEAQRSKLKKGNPVLSLLRPCKIGDGIICLNEGEKQTYEAKFETSDFSSSLFVPASGSGSRMFEFLFDYLQSPNEATRGKVERFLANARNFAFFQKLPLEIQQKVADLTIDMEEFVSFLLSDSGLNYGALPKGLIPFHQMPPFVLNPFQEHVLQGICINPNMRFHFTIQPEFENEILASIKQLEGIAIEQAKLNFSVQNPESDAFVFTEEFELVKDDGAKEIKRPSGHGALLPNLQVIDEQLIFVKNIDNVQLYTKSDKSSSYFKTLAGLLLSVKEQLKTCVENNNFEELKNLSNKFFLFSDEEINNYSVDIGALINRPIRVCGMVKNEGQPGGGPFYVDVDGIPKKQIVEKAQIATDNHNHQLMLRSTHFNPVFMVLDIQNINGQKYNLSKYRSEEHYFVVEKSQKGKKVQFIEQPGLWNGSMENWITLFVEIPNEIFSPVKTVLDLLESAHQ
;
A
#
# COMPACT_ATOMS: atom_id res chain seq x y z
N MET A 1 0.05 -19.44 -31.79
CA MET A 1 0.80 -18.83 -30.69
C MET A 1 0.42 -19.50 -29.40
N THR A 2 1.39 -19.83 -28.56
CA THR A 2 1.15 -20.29 -27.19
C THR A 2 0.59 -19.14 -26.34
N LYS A 3 -0.01 -19.45 -25.19
CA LYS A 3 -0.49 -18.44 -24.23
C LYS A 3 0.65 -17.52 -23.76
N GLU A 4 1.86 -18.07 -23.63
CA GLU A 4 3.04 -17.32 -23.24
C GLU A 4 3.50 -16.35 -24.33
N GLU A 5 3.54 -16.78 -25.59
CA GLU A 5 3.85 -15.90 -26.74
C GLU A 5 2.85 -14.73 -26.86
N GLN A 6 1.57 -14.96 -26.56
CA GLN A 6 0.56 -13.91 -26.51
C GLN A 6 0.85 -12.87 -25.40
N ILE A 7 1.27 -13.32 -24.22
CA ILE A 7 1.62 -12.44 -23.10
C ILE A 7 2.87 -11.61 -23.46
N ILE A 8 3.89 -12.23 -24.03
CA ILE A 8 5.12 -11.56 -24.47
C ILE A 8 4.79 -10.46 -25.47
N GLU A 9 4.01 -10.76 -26.52
CA GLU A 9 3.68 -9.78 -27.55
C GLU A 9 2.80 -8.65 -26.99
N ALA A 10 1.87 -8.96 -26.09
CA ALA A 10 1.06 -7.95 -25.41
C ALA A 10 1.92 -7.01 -24.55
N GLN A 11 2.85 -7.54 -23.76
CA GLN A 11 3.78 -6.72 -22.96
C GLN A 11 4.72 -5.90 -23.84
N ARG A 12 5.26 -6.48 -24.92
CA ARG A 12 6.09 -5.77 -25.90
C ARG A 12 5.33 -4.62 -26.56
N SER A 13 4.09 -4.84 -26.96
CA SER A 13 3.22 -3.80 -27.54
C SER A 13 2.95 -2.67 -26.54
N LYS A 14 2.67 -2.99 -25.28
CA LYS A 14 2.53 -2.02 -24.18
C LYS A 14 3.81 -1.19 -23.98
N LEU A 15 4.98 -1.83 -23.93
CA LEU A 15 6.26 -1.11 -23.81
C LEU A 15 6.51 -0.15 -24.97
N LYS A 16 6.21 -0.56 -26.21
CA LYS A 16 6.33 0.31 -27.40
C LYS A 16 5.40 1.52 -27.35
N LYS A 17 4.24 1.41 -26.71
CA LYS A 17 3.30 2.54 -26.52
C LYS A 17 3.75 3.50 -25.43
N GLY A 18 4.51 3.03 -24.44
CA GLY A 18 4.96 3.82 -23.29
C GLY A 18 3.95 3.84 -22.14
N ASN A 19 4.18 4.71 -21.15
CA ASN A 19 3.26 4.85 -20.00
C ASN A 19 1.91 5.42 -20.46
N PRO A 20 0.79 4.81 -20.04
CA PRO A 20 -0.54 5.39 -20.22
C PRO A 20 -0.64 6.74 -19.51
N VAL A 21 -1.08 7.75 -20.25
CA VAL A 21 -1.33 9.09 -19.71
C VAL A 21 -2.81 9.26 -19.46
N LEU A 22 -3.17 9.78 -18.29
CA LEU A 22 -4.55 10.10 -17.93
C LEU A 22 -4.89 11.55 -18.28
N SER A 23 -6.13 11.76 -18.74
CA SER A 23 -6.66 13.10 -18.98
C SER A 23 -7.10 13.72 -17.66
N LEU A 24 -6.24 14.52 -17.02
CA LEU A 24 -6.54 15.17 -15.76
C LEU A 24 -7.55 16.31 -15.95
N LEU A 25 -8.61 16.32 -15.15
CA LEU A 25 -9.55 17.44 -15.10
C LEU A 25 -9.13 18.43 -14.00
N ARG A 26 -8.94 17.93 -12.77
CA ARG A 26 -8.58 18.72 -11.59
C ARG A 26 -8.25 17.83 -10.39
N PRO A 27 -7.43 18.29 -9.43
CA PRO A 27 -7.23 17.56 -8.17
C PRO A 27 -8.51 17.52 -7.34
N CYS A 28 -8.73 16.42 -6.62
CA CYS A 28 -9.77 16.36 -5.59
C CYS A 28 -9.33 17.21 -4.38
N LYS A 29 -10.30 17.88 -3.74
CA LYS A 29 -10.11 18.72 -2.56
C LYS A 29 -11.23 18.47 -1.56
N ILE A 30 -11.07 19.00 -0.34
CA ILE A 30 -12.14 18.97 0.66
C ILE A 30 -13.37 19.69 0.09
N GLY A 31 -14.53 19.04 0.20
CA GLY A 31 -15.78 19.53 -0.36
C GLY A 31 -15.90 19.33 -1.88
N ASP A 32 -14.91 18.69 -2.50
CA ASP A 32 -14.84 18.48 -3.92
C ASP A 32 -14.05 17.19 -4.26
N GLY A 33 -14.70 16.05 -4.01
CA GLY A 33 -14.14 14.71 -4.21
C GLY A 33 -13.47 14.11 -2.99
N ILE A 34 -13.06 14.92 -1.99
CA ILE A 34 -12.59 14.48 -0.67
C ILE A 34 -13.60 14.85 0.41
N ILE A 35 -14.03 13.86 1.18
CA ILE A 35 -14.93 13.98 2.32
C ILE A 35 -14.10 14.40 3.54
N CYS A 36 -14.54 15.43 4.24
CA CYS A 36 -14.00 15.82 5.53
C CYS A 36 -15.07 15.59 6.59
N LEU A 37 -14.81 14.66 7.51
CA LEU A 37 -15.77 14.27 8.55
C LEU A 37 -15.56 15.12 9.80
N ASN A 38 -16.66 15.58 10.39
CA ASN A 38 -16.60 16.17 11.73
C ASN A 38 -16.56 15.09 12.83
N GLU A 39 -16.26 15.48 14.07
CA GLU A 39 -16.14 14.53 15.19
C GLU A 39 -17.42 13.72 15.46
N GLY A 40 -18.60 14.31 15.30
CA GLY A 40 -19.87 13.61 15.49
C GLY A 40 -20.12 12.56 14.40
N GLU A 41 -19.75 12.86 13.16
CA GLU A 41 -19.81 11.89 12.05
C GLU A 41 -18.83 10.74 12.25
N LYS A 42 -17.59 11.03 12.70
CA LYS A 42 -16.60 9.99 13.03
C LYS A 42 -17.14 9.03 14.09
N GLN A 43 -17.60 9.55 15.22
CA GLN A 43 -18.19 8.74 16.29
C GLN A 43 -19.36 7.90 15.81
N THR A 44 -20.21 8.47 14.94
CA THR A 44 -21.35 7.74 14.34
C THR A 44 -20.88 6.56 13.50
N TYR A 45 -19.89 6.75 12.63
CA TYR A 45 -19.39 5.68 11.79
C TYR A 45 -18.57 4.66 12.59
N GLU A 46 -17.77 5.07 13.56
CA GLU A 46 -17.09 4.15 14.47
C GLU A 46 -18.09 3.22 15.17
N ALA A 47 -19.15 3.79 15.78
CA ALA A 47 -20.19 3.01 16.43
C ALA A 47 -20.92 2.08 15.45
N LYS A 48 -21.16 2.51 14.21
CA LYS A 48 -21.76 1.65 13.15
C LYS A 48 -20.89 0.44 12.84
N PHE A 49 -19.56 0.58 12.82
CA PHE A 49 -18.66 -0.54 12.62
C PHE A 49 -18.58 -1.44 13.85
N GLU A 50 -18.44 -0.86 15.04
CA GLU A 50 -18.32 -1.60 16.31
C GLU A 50 -19.56 -2.45 16.64
N THR A 51 -20.73 -2.02 16.18
CA THR A 51 -21.99 -2.77 16.34
C THR A 51 -22.28 -3.74 15.20
N SER A 52 -21.37 -3.87 14.22
CA SER A 52 -21.53 -4.75 13.08
C SER A 52 -20.89 -6.12 13.28
N ASP A 53 -21.49 -7.16 12.71
CA ASP A 53 -20.99 -8.54 12.76
C ASP A 53 -20.17 -8.91 11.51
N PHE A 54 -19.70 -7.92 10.75
CA PHE A 54 -19.00 -8.17 9.48
C PHE A 54 -17.61 -8.78 9.70
N SER A 55 -17.35 -9.84 8.95
CA SER A 55 -16.03 -10.48 8.92
C SER A 55 -14.99 -9.50 8.36
N SER A 56 -13.85 -9.40 9.06
CA SER A 56 -12.83 -8.37 8.82
C SER A 56 -11.46 -9.01 8.66
N SER A 57 -10.71 -8.59 7.63
CA SER A 57 -9.32 -8.98 7.41
C SER A 57 -8.42 -7.76 7.23
N LEU A 58 -7.25 -7.75 7.87
CA LEU A 58 -6.19 -6.80 7.61
C LEU A 58 -5.23 -7.38 6.56
N PHE A 59 -5.28 -6.83 5.36
CA PHE A 59 -4.40 -7.14 4.25
C PHE A 59 -3.18 -6.22 4.23
N VAL A 60 -1.99 -6.80 4.38
CA VAL A 60 -0.73 -6.05 4.46
C VAL A 60 0.23 -6.52 3.37
N PRO A 61 0.52 -5.67 2.36
CA PRO A 61 1.60 -5.91 1.42
C PRO A 61 2.96 -5.92 2.13
N ALA A 62 3.65 -7.07 2.22
CA ALA A 62 4.85 -7.26 3.04
C ALA A 62 6.00 -8.02 2.36
N SER A 63 5.90 -8.27 1.04
CA SER A 63 6.90 -9.02 0.28
C SER A 63 8.16 -8.21 -0.09
N GLY A 64 8.23 -6.92 0.26
CA GLY A 64 9.38 -6.05 -0.03
C GLY A 64 10.60 -6.32 0.87
N SER A 65 11.79 -6.33 0.26
CA SER A 65 13.06 -6.44 1.00
C SER A 65 13.39 -5.16 1.80
N GLY A 66 14.13 -5.35 2.89
CA GLY A 66 14.68 -4.27 3.72
C GLY A 66 15.84 -3.51 3.06
N SER A 67 16.46 -4.04 1.99
CA SER A 67 17.64 -3.46 1.35
C SER A 67 17.57 -1.95 1.07
N ARG A 68 16.44 -1.44 0.58
CA ARG A 68 16.24 0.01 0.34
C ARG A 68 16.27 0.85 1.62
N MET A 69 15.80 0.30 2.74
CA MET A 69 15.82 0.96 4.04
C MET A 69 17.26 1.23 4.52
N PHE A 70 18.21 0.43 4.05
CA PHE A 70 19.64 0.54 4.35
C PHE A 70 20.49 0.95 3.15
N GLU A 71 19.90 1.51 2.08
CA GLU A 71 20.62 1.83 0.83
C GLU A 71 21.86 2.70 1.08
N PHE A 72 21.75 3.73 1.93
CA PHE A 72 22.89 4.59 2.25
C PHE A 72 24.02 3.89 3.01
N LEU A 73 23.74 2.77 3.70
CA LEU A 73 24.74 1.95 4.35
C LEU A 73 25.50 1.08 3.33
N PHE A 74 24.78 0.52 2.35
CA PHE A 74 25.39 -0.19 1.23
C PHE A 74 26.27 0.75 0.38
N ASP A 75 25.76 1.94 0.07
CA ASP A 75 26.50 2.97 -0.66
C ASP A 75 27.80 3.35 0.07
N TYR A 76 27.74 3.45 1.41
CA TYR A 76 28.92 3.73 2.23
C TYR A 76 29.98 2.63 2.16
N LEU A 77 29.59 1.34 2.19
CA LEU A 77 30.53 0.22 2.07
C LEU A 77 31.16 0.13 0.68
N GLN A 78 30.42 0.48 -0.38
CA GLN A 78 30.90 0.34 -1.76
C GLN A 78 31.72 1.54 -2.25
N SER A 79 31.25 2.76 -1.98
CA SER A 79 31.83 4.00 -2.51
C SER A 79 31.57 5.17 -1.56
N PRO A 80 32.27 5.22 -0.40
CA PRO A 80 32.02 6.24 0.61
C PRO A 80 32.30 7.65 0.08
N ASN A 81 31.33 8.55 0.27
CA ASN A 81 31.49 9.99 0.05
C ASN A 81 31.05 10.78 1.30
N GLU A 82 31.26 12.09 1.30
CA GLU A 82 30.96 12.96 2.45
C GLU A 82 29.48 12.90 2.86
N ALA A 83 28.55 12.86 1.89
CA ALA A 83 27.13 12.81 2.17
C ALA A 83 26.69 11.45 2.76
N THR A 84 27.19 10.33 2.24
CA THR A 84 26.90 8.99 2.80
C THR A 84 27.54 8.84 4.18
N ARG A 85 28.77 9.33 4.36
CA ARG A 85 29.46 9.29 5.65
C ARG A 85 28.70 10.05 6.73
N GLY A 86 28.21 11.26 6.44
CA GLY A 86 27.40 12.02 7.40
C GLY A 86 26.11 11.31 7.80
N LYS A 87 25.46 10.57 6.89
CA LYS A 87 24.29 9.74 7.24
C LYS A 87 24.67 8.57 8.15
N VAL A 88 25.79 7.90 7.88
CA VAL A 88 26.30 6.80 8.71
C VAL A 88 26.71 7.29 10.10
N GLU A 89 27.38 8.43 10.20
CA GLU A 89 27.74 9.06 11.48
C GLU A 89 26.49 9.39 12.30
N ARG A 90 25.47 9.99 11.66
CA ARG A 90 24.17 10.23 12.31
C ARG A 90 23.50 8.93 12.77
N PHE A 91 23.54 7.90 11.94
CA PHE A 91 22.97 6.59 12.24
C PHE A 91 23.67 5.95 13.45
N LEU A 92 24.99 5.90 13.46
CA LEU A 92 25.78 5.34 14.56
C LEU A 92 25.62 6.16 15.86
N ALA A 93 25.59 7.49 15.78
CA ALA A 93 25.36 8.37 16.94
C ALA A 93 24.00 8.12 17.61
N ASN A 94 23.00 7.63 16.87
CA ASN A 94 21.67 7.28 17.37
C ASN A 94 21.48 5.76 17.53
N ALA A 95 22.54 4.94 17.43
CA ALA A 95 22.43 3.48 17.42
C ALA A 95 21.59 2.94 18.59
N ARG A 96 21.74 3.52 19.79
CA ARG A 96 21.01 3.13 21.01
C ARG A 96 19.50 3.40 20.97
N ASN A 97 19.03 4.27 20.08
CA ASN A 97 17.62 4.65 19.96
C ASN A 97 16.83 3.73 19.01
N PHE A 98 17.52 2.81 18.31
CA PHE A 98 16.85 1.84 17.47
C PHE A 98 16.51 0.56 18.23
N ALA A 99 15.32 0.01 17.98
CA ALA A 99 14.86 -1.21 18.63
C ALA A 99 15.78 -2.42 18.39
N PHE A 100 16.43 -2.49 17.22
CA PHE A 100 17.38 -3.55 16.91
C PHE A 100 18.65 -3.51 17.77
N PHE A 101 18.96 -2.41 18.46
CA PHE A 101 20.14 -2.30 19.32
C PHE A 101 20.15 -3.40 20.39
N GLN A 102 18.97 -3.73 20.92
CA GLN A 102 18.78 -4.81 21.91
C GLN A 102 19.06 -6.21 21.34
N LYS A 103 19.14 -6.36 20.01
CA LYS A 103 19.47 -7.61 19.32
C LYS A 103 20.96 -7.73 19.02
N LEU A 104 21.75 -6.67 19.22
CA LEU A 104 23.20 -6.72 19.01
C LEU A 104 23.89 -7.57 20.07
N PRO A 105 25.00 -8.27 19.75
CA PRO A 105 25.85 -8.89 20.76
C PRO A 105 26.32 -7.86 21.80
N LEU A 106 26.43 -8.28 23.06
CA LEU A 106 26.85 -7.39 24.16
C LEU A 106 28.19 -6.68 23.88
N GLU A 107 29.13 -7.34 23.22
CA GLU A 107 30.41 -6.75 22.81
C GLU A 107 30.20 -5.56 21.86
N ILE A 108 29.33 -5.71 20.85
CA ILE A 108 29.01 -4.63 19.90
C ILE A 108 28.27 -3.50 20.62
N GLN A 109 27.33 -3.83 21.52
CA GLN A 109 26.64 -2.82 22.33
C GLN A 109 27.62 -2.00 23.18
N GLN A 110 28.62 -2.65 23.78
CA GLN A 110 29.69 -2.02 24.56
C GLN A 110 30.58 -1.14 23.68
N LYS A 111 31.02 -1.63 22.51
CA LYS A 111 31.83 -0.82 21.58
C LYS A 111 31.10 0.43 21.10
N VAL A 112 29.80 0.32 20.79
CA VAL A 112 28.95 1.48 20.49
C VAL A 112 28.86 2.40 21.70
N ALA A 113 28.72 1.83 22.89
CA ALA A 113 28.57 2.59 24.12
C ALA A 113 29.80 3.40 24.52
N ASP A 114 30.98 2.83 24.31
CA ASP A 114 32.27 3.43 24.61
C ASP A 114 32.79 4.30 23.45
N LEU A 115 32.02 4.42 22.35
CA LEU A 115 32.39 5.12 21.12
C LEU A 115 33.70 4.59 20.51
N THR A 116 33.94 3.28 20.65
CA THR A 116 35.15 2.60 20.16
C THR A 116 34.89 1.78 18.89
N ILE A 117 33.63 1.54 18.53
CA ILE A 117 33.29 0.81 17.31
C ILE A 117 33.67 1.62 16.07
N ASP A 118 34.28 0.95 15.09
CA ASP A 118 34.50 1.54 13.78
C ASP A 118 33.18 1.56 12.97
N MET A 119 32.99 2.60 12.14
CA MET A 119 31.78 2.73 11.33
C MET A 119 31.63 1.59 10.33
N GLU A 120 32.73 1.18 9.67
CA GLU A 120 32.72 0.09 8.71
C GLU A 120 32.45 -1.25 9.42
N GLU A 121 33.04 -1.47 10.60
CA GLU A 121 32.74 -2.63 11.45
C GLU A 121 31.24 -2.70 11.80
N PHE A 122 30.66 -1.59 12.28
CA PHE A 122 29.25 -1.55 12.66
C PHE A 122 28.31 -1.78 11.47
N VAL A 123 28.56 -1.09 10.35
CA VAL A 123 27.73 -1.20 9.15
C VAL A 123 27.84 -2.60 8.53
N SER A 124 29.04 -3.17 8.47
CA SER A 124 29.27 -4.53 7.99
C SER A 124 28.55 -5.56 8.87
N PHE A 125 28.54 -5.39 10.19
CA PHE A 125 27.81 -6.27 11.10
C PHE A 125 26.29 -6.25 10.86
N LEU A 126 25.71 -5.09 10.53
CA LEU A 126 24.27 -5.00 10.27
C LEU A 126 23.85 -5.63 8.94
N LEU A 127 24.69 -5.52 7.92
CA LEU A 127 24.35 -5.86 6.54
C LEU A 127 24.86 -7.23 6.08
N SER A 128 25.93 -7.74 6.67
CA SER A 128 26.54 -8.99 6.23
C SER A 128 25.77 -10.23 6.70
N ASP A 129 25.89 -11.31 5.93
CA ASP A 129 25.38 -12.65 6.28
C ASP A 129 25.98 -13.20 7.59
N SER A 130 27.20 -12.76 7.96
CA SER A 130 27.87 -13.12 9.21
C SER A 130 27.35 -12.36 10.43
N GLY A 131 26.54 -11.31 10.22
CA GLY A 131 25.95 -10.49 11.27
C GLY A 131 24.42 -10.62 11.30
N LEU A 132 23.72 -9.49 11.25
CA LEU A 132 22.25 -9.47 11.32
C LEU A 132 21.55 -9.65 9.96
N ASN A 133 22.28 -9.45 8.86
CA ASN A 133 21.79 -9.57 7.50
C ASN A 133 20.49 -8.78 7.21
N TYR A 134 20.32 -7.59 7.79
CA TYR A 134 19.08 -6.82 7.68
C TYR A 134 18.76 -6.32 6.26
N GLY A 135 19.76 -6.29 5.37
CA GLY A 135 19.55 -5.97 3.97
C GLY A 135 18.80 -7.06 3.20
N ALA A 136 18.95 -8.33 3.60
CA ALA A 136 18.30 -9.47 2.96
C ALA A 136 16.92 -9.77 3.54
N LEU A 137 16.66 -9.40 4.79
CA LEU A 137 15.36 -9.66 5.43
C LEU A 137 14.23 -8.85 4.79
N PRO A 138 12.98 -9.37 4.79
CA PRO A 138 11.81 -8.56 4.48
C PRO A 138 11.69 -7.48 5.54
N LYS A 139 11.25 -6.29 5.11
CA LYS A 139 11.17 -5.12 5.98
C LYS A 139 10.34 -5.36 7.25
N GLY A 140 9.31 -6.20 7.14
CA GLY A 140 8.44 -6.55 8.24
C GLY A 140 9.09 -7.37 9.37
N LEU A 141 10.27 -7.97 9.15
CA LEU A 141 11.03 -8.69 10.17
C LEU A 141 12.09 -7.82 10.88
N ILE A 142 12.35 -6.61 10.36
CA ILE A 142 13.30 -5.69 11.00
C ILE A 142 12.66 -5.13 12.27
N PRO A 143 13.36 -5.12 13.42
CA PRO A 143 12.87 -4.48 14.63
C PRO A 143 12.62 -2.98 14.44
N PHE A 144 11.38 -2.54 14.63
CA PHE A 144 10.99 -1.14 14.51
C PHE A 144 10.88 -0.48 15.88
N HIS A 145 10.19 -1.13 16.82
CA HIS A 145 9.83 -0.49 18.08
C HIS A 145 10.32 -1.27 19.29
N GLN A 146 10.61 -0.52 20.35
CA GLN A 146 10.98 -1.05 21.65
C GLN A 146 9.85 -0.80 22.63
N MET A 147 9.34 -1.86 23.26
CA MET A 147 8.34 -1.79 24.32
C MET A 147 8.76 -2.76 25.43
N PRO A 148 9.66 -2.35 26.34
CA PRO A 148 10.29 -3.27 27.29
C PRO A 148 9.26 -4.15 28.03
N PRO A 149 9.47 -5.47 28.09
CA PRO A 149 10.67 -6.22 27.68
C PRO A 149 10.72 -6.61 26.18
N PHE A 150 9.77 -6.18 25.37
CA PHE A 150 9.59 -6.59 23.97
C PHE A 150 10.32 -5.69 22.98
N VAL A 151 10.70 -6.31 21.86
CA VAL A 151 11.20 -5.65 20.66
C VAL A 151 10.28 -6.10 19.53
N LEU A 152 9.55 -5.16 18.96
CA LEU A 152 8.48 -5.42 18.01
C LEU A 152 8.93 -5.12 16.59
N ASN A 153 8.65 -6.06 15.69
CA ASN A 153 8.76 -5.86 14.24
C ASN A 153 7.39 -5.43 13.66
N PRO A 154 7.35 -4.94 12.41
CA PRO A 154 6.09 -4.54 11.79
C PRO A 154 5.02 -5.63 11.73
N PHE A 155 5.36 -6.91 11.50
CA PHE A 155 4.34 -7.99 11.50
C PHE A 155 3.60 -8.04 12.84
N GLN A 156 4.36 -8.00 13.94
CA GLN A 156 3.83 -7.98 15.30
C GLN A 156 2.97 -6.74 15.56
N GLU A 157 3.42 -5.56 15.13
CA GLU A 157 2.68 -4.30 15.28
C GLU A 157 1.34 -4.31 14.54
N HIS A 158 1.31 -4.75 13.27
CA HIS A 158 0.05 -4.83 12.52
C HIS A 158 -0.94 -5.80 13.16
N VAL A 159 -0.46 -6.91 13.74
CA VAL A 159 -1.32 -7.85 14.49
C VAL A 159 -1.91 -7.18 15.72
N LEU A 160 -1.07 -6.54 16.55
CA LEU A 160 -1.53 -5.85 17.76
C LEU A 160 -2.55 -4.75 17.45
N GLN A 161 -2.26 -3.92 16.44
CA GLN A 161 -3.14 -2.82 16.03
C GLN A 161 -4.46 -3.33 15.42
N GLY A 162 -4.42 -4.42 14.63
CA GLY A 162 -5.62 -5.00 14.04
C GLY A 162 -6.59 -5.55 15.08
N ILE A 163 -6.09 -6.15 16.17
CA ILE A 163 -6.92 -6.65 17.28
C ILE A 163 -7.64 -5.49 18.00
N CYS A 164 -7.02 -4.31 18.10
CA CYS A 164 -7.67 -3.11 18.64
C CYS A 164 -8.80 -2.57 17.75
N ILE A 165 -8.74 -2.82 16.44
CA ILE A 165 -9.81 -2.47 15.51
C ILE A 165 -10.96 -3.45 15.65
N ASN A 166 -10.66 -4.76 15.56
CA ASN A 166 -11.63 -5.83 15.74
C ASN A 166 -10.92 -7.03 16.41
N PRO A 167 -11.37 -7.48 17.60
CA PRO A 167 -10.76 -8.62 18.27
C PRO A 167 -10.75 -9.92 17.45
N ASN A 168 -11.69 -10.06 16.49
CA ASN A 168 -11.81 -11.21 15.58
C ASN A 168 -11.15 -10.98 14.22
N MET A 169 -10.32 -9.93 14.08
CA MET A 169 -9.61 -9.60 12.85
C MET A 169 -8.79 -10.80 12.36
N ARG A 170 -8.91 -11.13 11.08
CA ARG A 170 -7.96 -12.02 10.39
C ARG A 170 -6.83 -11.20 9.78
N PHE A 171 -5.68 -11.81 9.59
CA PHE A 171 -4.51 -11.12 9.06
C PHE A 171 -4.04 -11.82 7.82
N HIS A 172 -3.89 -11.07 6.73
CA HIS A 172 -3.42 -11.59 5.47
C HIS A 172 -2.18 -10.82 5.01
N PHE A 173 -1.01 -11.47 5.05
CA PHE A 173 0.22 -10.85 4.59
C PHE A 173 0.62 -11.38 3.21
N THR A 174 1.10 -10.49 2.34
CA THR A 174 1.88 -10.96 1.18
C THR A 174 3.33 -11.12 1.61
N ILE A 175 3.92 -12.29 1.40
CA ILE A 175 5.25 -12.62 1.92
C ILE A 175 6.18 -13.15 0.84
N GLN A 176 7.46 -13.18 1.16
CA GLN A 176 8.45 -14.01 0.50
C GLN A 176 8.39 -15.42 1.14
N PRO A 177 8.17 -16.50 0.36
CA PRO A 177 7.94 -17.84 0.92
C PRO A 177 9.03 -18.32 1.87
N GLU A 178 10.29 -17.97 1.59
CA GLU A 178 11.45 -18.38 2.38
C GLU A 178 11.45 -17.83 3.81
N PHE A 179 10.67 -16.78 4.11
CA PHE A 179 10.59 -16.15 5.42
C PHE A 179 9.31 -16.50 6.20
N GLU A 180 8.48 -17.42 5.69
CA GLU A 180 7.20 -17.78 6.30
C GLU A 180 7.37 -18.23 7.77
N ASN A 181 8.35 -19.09 8.02
CA ASN A 181 8.61 -19.64 9.35
C ASN A 181 9.08 -18.58 10.33
N GLU A 182 9.95 -17.67 9.91
CA GLU A 182 10.44 -16.54 10.70
C GLU A 182 9.31 -15.58 11.07
N ILE A 183 8.40 -15.31 10.13
CA ILE A 183 7.21 -14.48 10.36
C ILE A 183 6.32 -15.12 11.41
N LEU A 184 5.96 -16.40 11.24
CA LEU A 184 5.15 -17.15 12.21
C LEU A 184 5.81 -17.20 13.58
N ALA A 185 7.10 -17.51 13.64
CA ALA A 185 7.86 -17.54 14.88
C ALA A 185 7.88 -16.16 15.57
N SER A 186 7.98 -15.07 14.81
CA SER A 186 7.95 -13.72 15.37
C SER A 186 6.58 -13.38 15.97
N ILE A 187 5.48 -13.67 15.28
CA ILE A 187 4.13 -13.38 15.78
C ILE A 187 3.82 -14.25 17.01
N LYS A 188 4.30 -15.49 17.02
CA LYS A 188 4.17 -16.40 18.17
C LYS A 188 4.78 -15.84 19.46
N GLN A 189 5.79 -14.97 19.39
CA GLN A 189 6.36 -14.32 20.58
C GLN A 189 5.37 -13.39 21.30
N LEU A 190 4.23 -13.08 20.67
CA LEU A 190 3.16 -12.29 21.27
C LEU A 190 2.08 -13.16 21.96
N GLU A 191 2.22 -14.49 21.95
CA GLU A 191 1.36 -15.39 22.74
C GLU A 191 1.37 -14.96 24.22
N GLY A 192 0.18 -14.80 24.80
CA GLY A 192 -0.01 -14.29 26.17
C GLY A 192 -0.29 -12.78 26.29
N ILE A 193 -0.17 -11.98 25.23
CA ILE A 193 -0.51 -10.54 25.26
C ILE A 193 -1.96 -10.28 24.83
N ALA A 194 -2.47 -10.99 23.82
CA ALA A 194 -3.89 -11.06 23.41
C ALA A 194 -4.13 -11.94 22.16
N ILE A 195 -3.15 -12.77 21.74
CA ILE A 195 -3.03 -13.24 20.34
C ILE A 195 -3.40 -14.71 20.13
N GLU A 196 -3.92 -15.42 21.14
CA GLU A 196 -4.32 -16.83 21.02
C GLU A 196 -5.34 -17.09 19.89
N GLN A 197 -5.99 -16.05 19.37
CA GLN A 197 -7.02 -16.14 18.32
C GLN A 197 -6.63 -15.51 16.98
N ALA A 198 -5.41 -14.94 16.84
CA ALA A 198 -5.01 -14.28 15.60
C ALA A 198 -4.90 -15.32 14.45
N LYS A 199 -5.81 -15.23 13.48
CA LYS A 199 -5.80 -16.11 12.31
C LYS A 199 -4.94 -15.48 11.22
N LEU A 200 -3.77 -16.07 11.00
CA LEU A 200 -2.81 -15.63 10.00
C LEU A 200 -3.01 -16.40 8.69
N ASN A 201 -3.01 -15.67 7.59
CA ASN A 201 -2.99 -16.20 6.25
C ASN A 201 -1.87 -15.52 5.46
N PHE A 202 -1.27 -16.27 4.55
CA PHE A 202 -0.22 -15.77 3.69
C PHE A 202 -0.58 -15.97 2.23
N SER A 203 -0.11 -15.04 1.41
CA SER A 203 -0.09 -15.20 -0.04
C SER A 203 1.28 -14.82 -0.55
N VAL A 204 1.67 -15.42 -1.65
CA VAL A 204 2.94 -15.13 -2.33
C VAL A 204 2.59 -14.51 -3.67
N GLN A 205 3.44 -13.62 -4.16
CA GLN A 205 3.28 -13.13 -5.52
C GLN A 205 3.41 -14.31 -6.48
N ASN A 206 2.41 -14.50 -7.34
CA ASN A 206 2.44 -15.59 -8.31
C ASN A 206 3.57 -15.35 -9.33
N PRO A 207 4.61 -16.20 -9.41
CA PRO A 207 5.70 -16.02 -10.38
C PRO A 207 5.22 -16.08 -11.83
N GLU A 208 4.08 -16.73 -12.11
CA GLU A 208 3.46 -16.73 -13.44
C GLU A 208 2.92 -15.35 -13.84
N SER A 209 2.70 -14.46 -12.87
CA SER A 209 2.28 -13.08 -13.11
C SER A 209 3.44 -12.11 -13.33
N ASP A 210 4.68 -12.58 -13.21
CA ASP A 210 5.85 -11.74 -13.42
C ASP A 210 5.95 -11.26 -14.87
N ALA A 211 6.36 -10.01 -15.04
CA ALA A 211 6.56 -9.41 -16.34
C ALA A 211 7.88 -9.85 -16.95
N PHE A 212 7.85 -10.11 -18.26
CA PHE A 212 9.06 -10.33 -19.04
C PHE A 212 9.89 -9.05 -19.08
N VAL A 213 11.20 -9.21 -19.04
CA VAL A 213 12.16 -8.11 -19.13
C VAL A 213 12.62 -7.94 -20.55
N PHE A 214 12.67 -6.69 -21.02
CA PHE A 214 13.05 -6.32 -22.38
C PHE A 214 14.23 -5.33 -22.37
N THR A 215 14.99 -5.29 -23.46
CA THR A 215 15.98 -4.24 -23.74
C THR A 215 15.29 -2.95 -24.20
N GLU A 216 16.05 -1.86 -24.36
CA GLU A 216 15.54 -0.60 -24.94
C GLU A 216 15.02 -0.78 -26.39
N GLU A 217 15.52 -1.79 -27.11
CA GLU A 217 15.05 -2.19 -28.44
C GLU A 217 13.84 -3.14 -28.41
N PHE A 218 13.29 -3.42 -27.22
CA PHE A 218 12.14 -4.30 -27.00
C PHE A 218 12.40 -5.79 -27.30
N GLU A 219 13.66 -6.22 -27.19
CA GLU A 219 14.05 -7.63 -27.28
C GLU A 219 14.06 -8.29 -25.91
N LEU A 220 13.70 -9.57 -25.83
CA LEU A 220 13.64 -10.31 -24.56
C LEU A 220 15.03 -10.46 -23.95
N VAL A 221 15.17 -10.10 -22.68
CA VAL A 221 16.40 -10.32 -21.92
C VAL A 221 16.43 -11.76 -21.41
N LYS A 222 17.54 -12.44 -21.67
CA LYS A 222 17.79 -13.80 -21.21
C LYS A 222 18.90 -13.83 -20.16
N ASP A 223 18.83 -14.81 -19.26
CA ASP A 223 19.91 -15.11 -18.33
C ASP A 223 21.07 -15.87 -19.01
N ASP A 224 22.13 -16.15 -18.25
CA ASP A 224 23.32 -16.84 -18.76
C ASP A 224 23.02 -18.29 -19.21
N GLY A 225 21.86 -18.84 -18.81
CA GLY A 225 21.33 -20.15 -19.22
C GLY A 225 20.34 -20.08 -20.40
N ALA A 226 20.21 -18.91 -21.05
CA ALA A 226 19.30 -18.64 -22.17
C ALA A 226 17.80 -18.68 -21.84
N LYS A 227 17.41 -18.60 -20.57
CA LYS A 227 16.00 -18.50 -20.14
C LYS A 227 15.56 -17.04 -20.04
N GLU A 228 14.31 -16.73 -20.39
CA GLU A 228 13.81 -15.36 -20.24
C GLU A 228 13.80 -14.91 -18.78
N ILE A 229 14.27 -13.67 -18.55
CA ILE A 229 14.22 -13.04 -17.24
C ILE A 229 12.81 -12.47 -17.03
N LYS A 230 12.22 -12.77 -15.87
CA LYS A 230 10.96 -12.21 -15.41
C LYS A 230 11.18 -11.39 -14.13
N ARG A 231 10.33 -10.39 -13.89
CA ARG A 231 10.35 -9.55 -12.69
C ARG A 231 8.97 -9.42 -12.08
N PRO A 232 8.89 -9.36 -10.73
CA PRO A 232 7.66 -9.02 -10.03
C PRO A 232 6.95 -7.79 -10.61
N SER A 233 5.70 -7.94 -11.03
CA SER A 233 4.85 -6.88 -11.60
C SER A 233 4.27 -5.89 -10.57
N GLY A 234 5.05 -5.57 -9.53
CA GLY A 234 4.76 -4.52 -8.54
C GLY A 234 3.38 -4.59 -7.89
N HIS A 235 2.74 -3.43 -7.68
CA HIS A 235 1.45 -3.31 -6.98
C HIS A 235 0.28 -3.93 -7.77
N GLY A 236 0.49 -4.17 -9.07
CA GLY A 236 -0.37 -4.95 -9.95
C GLY A 236 -0.68 -6.36 -9.46
N ALA A 237 0.22 -6.94 -8.67
CA ALA A 237 0.09 -8.29 -8.14
C ALA A 237 -0.89 -8.40 -6.95
N LEU A 238 -1.42 -7.30 -6.42
CA LEU A 238 -2.23 -7.33 -5.20
C LEU A 238 -3.67 -7.77 -5.41
N LEU A 239 -4.27 -7.55 -6.59
CA LEU A 239 -5.66 -7.96 -6.84
C LEU A 239 -5.86 -9.49 -6.76
N PRO A 240 -5.00 -10.34 -7.36
CA PRO A 240 -5.04 -11.78 -7.11
C PRO A 240 -4.92 -12.16 -5.63
N ASN A 241 -4.06 -11.47 -4.87
CA ASN A 241 -3.89 -11.72 -3.44
C ASN A 241 -5.13 -11.29 -2.62
N LEU A 242 -5.84 -10.25 -3.05
CA LEU A 242 -7.11 -9.84 -2.45
C LEU A 242 -8.24 -10.81 -2.79
N GLN A 243 -8.23 -11.39 -3.99
CA GLN A 243 -9.27 -12.31 -4.45
C GLN A 243 -9.40 -13.57 -3.57
N VAL A 244 -8.33 -13.98 -2.88
CA VAL A 244 -8.34 -15.16 -1.99
C VAL A 244 -8.89 -14.87 -0.59
N ILE A 245 -9.04 -13.60 -0.19
CA ILE A 245 -9.58 -13.20 1.12
C ILE A 245 -11.10 -13.33 1.11
N ASP A 246 -11.68 -14.08 2.03
CA ASP A 246 -13.13 -14.34 2.07
C ASP A 246 -13.89 -13.37 2.97
N GLU A 247 -13.19 -12.65 3.85
CA GLU A 247 -13.75 -11.60 4.68
C GLU A 247 -14.39 -10.50 3.82
N GLN A 248 -15.50 -9.96 4.30
CA GLN A 248 -16.21 -8.92 3.57
C GLN A 248 -15.47 -7.59 3.61
N LEU A 249 -15.07 -7.16 4.82
CA LEU A 249 -14.32 -5.93 5.02
C LEU A 249 -12.83 -6.23 5.01
N ILE A 250 -12.11 -5.57 4.12
CA ILE A 250 -10.66 -5.72 3.98
C ILE A 250 -9.99 -4.38 4.28
N PHE A 251 -9.25 -4.32 5.38
CA PHE A 251 -8.42 -3.19 5.77
C PHE A 251 -7.08 -3.31 5.07
N VAL A 252 -6.56 -2.23 4.49
CA VAL A 252 -5.31 -2.23 3.74
C VAL A 252 -4.37 -1.17 4.29
N LYS A 253 -3.15 -1.60 4.66
CA LYS A 253 -2.04 -0.73 5.07
C LYS A 253 -0.73 -1.35 4.59
N ASN A 254 0.24 -0.53 4.16
CA ASN A 254 1.58 -1.04 3.82
C ASN A 254 2.31 -1.53 5.08
N ILE A 255 3.17 -2.57 4.92
CA ILE A 255 3.94 -3.13 6.04
C ILE A 255 4.76 -2.06 6.79
N ASP A 256 5.28 -1.06 6.06
CA ASP A 256 6.18 -0.05 6.61
C ASP A 256 5.49 1.18 7.18
N ASN A 257 4.18 1.35 6.93
CA ASN A 257 3.38 2.40 7.54
C ASN A 257 2.78 1.84 8.83
N VAL A 258 3.53 1.93 9.93
CA VAL A 258 3.09 1.38 11.22
C VAL A 258 3.69 2.18 12.38
N GLN A 259 2.84 2.64 13.28
CA GLN A 259 3.23 3.33 14.52
C GLN A 259 3.60 2.32 15.61
N LEU A 260 4.22 2.76 16.69
CA LEU A 260 4.25 1.97 17.93
C LEU A 260 2.81 1.71 18.39
N TYR A 261 2.50 0.47 18.77
CA TYR A 261 1.16 0.03 19.18
C TYR A 261 0.47 0.99 20.17
N THR A 262 1.19 1.46 21.19
CA THR A 262 0.66 2.38 22.22
C THR A 262 0.35 3.80 21.70
N LYS A 263 0.70 4.08 20.44
CA LYS A 263 0.43 5.34 19.72
C LYS A 263 -0.54 5.14 18.56
N SER A 264 -1.14 3.96 18.43
CA SER A 264 -1.96 3.58 17.27
C SER A 264 -3.45 3.96 17.38
N ASP A 265 -3.91 4.51 18.50
CA ASP A 265 -5.34 4.78 18.77
C ASP A 265 -6.04 5.54 17.64
N LYS A 266 -5.40 6.59 17.11
CA LYS A 266 -5.93 7.36 15.98
C LYS A 266 -5.99 6.54 14.69
N SER A 267 -4.97 5.75 14.40
CA SER A 267 -4.99 4.84 13.24
C SER A 267 -6.16 3.84 13.37
N SER A 268 -6.36 3.27 14.57
CA SER A 268 -7.44 2.34 14.83
C SER A 268 -8.83 2.99 14.72
N SER A 269 -9.02 4.15 15.34
CA SER A 269 -10.25 4.96 15.27
C SER A 269 -10.63 5.34 13.83
N TYR A 270 -9.67 5.80 13.02
CA TYR A 270 -9.97 6.13 11.62
C TYR A 270 -10.27 4.90 10.78
N PHE A 271 -9.63 3.75 11.00
CA PHE A 271 -10.03 2.53 10.31
C PHE A 271 -11.48 2.13 10.64
N LYS A 272 -11.88 2.20 11.91
CA LYS A 272 -13.28 1.99 12.33
C LYS A 272 -14.22 2.99 11.67
N THR A 273 -13.85 4.27 11.63
CA THR A 273 -14.60 5.33 10.93
C THR A 273 -14.78 5.01 9.44
N LEU A 274 -13.71 4.66 8.73
CA LEU A 274 -13.77 4.37 7.28
C LEU A 274 -14.63 3.12 7.00
N ALA A 275 -14.53 2.10 7.85
CA ALA A 275 -15.35 0.91 7.75
C ALA A 275 -16.84 1.22 7.99
N GLY A 276 -17.16 2.00 9.01
CA GLY A 276 -18.54 2.42 9.29
C GLY A 276 -19.14 3.27 8.17
N LEU A 277 -18.35 4.19 7.59
CA LEU A 277 -18.75 4.96 6.44
C LEU A 277 -19.03 4.06 5.24
N LEU A 278 -18.15 3.08 4.97
CA LEU A 278 -18.36 2.10 3.90
C LEU A 278 -19.70 1.38 4.08
N LEU A 279 -19.95 0.84 5.28
CA LEU A 279 -21.19 0.12 5.59
C LEU A 279 -22.42 1.00 5.43
N SER A 280 -22.36 2.24 5.92
CA SER A 280 -23.45 3.22 5.80
C SER A 280 -23.76 3.56 4.34
N VAL A 281 -22.74 3.75 3.51
CA VAL A 281 -22.90 4.03 2.08
C VAL A 281 -23.44 2.81 1.34
N LYS A 282 -22.94 1.61 1.63
CA LYS A 282 -23.43 0.37 1.01
C LYS A 282 -24.90 0.11 1.33
N GLU A 283 -25.33 0.37 2.57
CA GLU A 283 -26.74 0.27 2.98
C GLU A 283 -27.63 1.27 2.23
N GLN A 284 -27.21 2.53 2.12
CA GLN A 284 -27.96 3.55 1.36
C GLN A 284 -28.03 3.24 -0.15
N LEU A 285 -26.93 2.74 -0.74
CA LEU A 285 -26.93 2.29 -2.14
C LEU A 285 -27.88 1.12 -2.37
N LYS A 286 -27.97 0.18 -1.42
CA LYS A 286 -28.93 -0.92 -1.48
C LYS A 286 -30.37 -0.39 -1.47
N THR A 287 -30.70 0.55 -0.58
CA THR A 287 -32.02 1.20 -0.56
C THR A 287 -32.35 1.89 -1.88
N CYS A 288 -31.39 2.59 -2.49
CA CYS A 288 -31.59 3.22 -3.80
C CYS A 288 -31.95 2.20 -4.89
N VAL A 289 -31.31 1.02 -4.88
CA VAL A 289 -31.62 -0.07 -5.83
C VAL A 289 -32.98 -0.68 -5.56
N GLU A 290 -33.29 -1.01 -4.30
CA GLU A 290 -34.56 -1.65 -3.93
C GLU A 290 -35.77 -0.76 -4.27
N ASN A 291 -35.62 0.55 -4.09
CA ASN A 291 -36.66 1.53 -4.41
C ASN A 291 -36.59 2.07 -5.84
N ASN A 292 -35.56 1.69 -6.61
CA ASN A 292 -35.22 2.26 -7.91
C ASN A 292 -35.25 3.81 -7.93
N ASN A 293 -34.67 4.44 -6.91
CA ASN A 293 -34.78 5.87 -6.65
C ASN A 293 -33.53 6.65 -7.09
N PHE A 294 -33.57 7.22 -8.30
CA PHE A 294 -32.46 8.01 -8.84
C PHE A 294 -32.25 9.35 -8.13
N GLU A 295 -33.29 9.94 -7.54
CA GLU A 295 -33.16 11.20 -6.80
C GLU A 295 -32.38 10.98 -5.50
N GLU A 296 -32.68 9.90 -4.78
CA GLU A 296 -31.93 9.48 -3.59
C GLU A 296 -30.47 9.15 -3.94
N LEU A 297 -30.24 8.45 -5.06
CA LEU A 297 -28.90 8.17 -5.57
C LEU A 297 -28.12 9.46 -5.88
N LYS A 298 -28.77 10.46 -6.50
CA LYS A 298 -28.15 11.78 -6.77
C LYS A 298 -27.80 12.50 -5.48
N ASN A 299 -28.70 12.52 -4.50
CA ASN A 299 -28.44 13.12 -3.19
C ASN A 299 -27.27 12.43 -2.46
N LEU A 300 -27.23 11.10 -2.50
CA LEU A 300 -26.12 10.32 -1.95
C LEU A 300 -24.81 10.60 -2.67
N SER A 301 -24.85 10.69 -4.00
CA SER A 301 -23.69 11.01 -4.85
C SER A 301 -23.17 12.41 -4.60
N ASN A 302 -24.03 13.39 -4.39
CA ASN A 302 -23.64 14.75 -4.01
C ASN A 302 -23.00 14.81 -2.62
N LYS A 303 -23.53 14.03 -1.67
CA LYS A 303 -23.01 13.98 -0.30
C LYS A 303 -21.62 13.33 -0.21
N PHE A 304 -21.41 12.23 -0.93
CA PHE A 304 -20.20 11.41 -0.80
C PHE A 304 -19.31 11.38 -2.05
N PHE A 305 -19.66 12.20 -3.06
CA PHE A 305 -18.97 12.29 -4.34
C PHE A 305 -18.89 10.94 -5.08
N LEU A 306 -19.94 10.13 -5.07
CA LEU A 306 -19.90 8.74 -5.58
C LEU A 306 -19.84 8.68 -7.11
N PHE A 307 -20.79 9.32 -7.77
CA PHE A 307 -20.98 9.31 -9.22
C PHE A 307 -21.23 10.73 -9.72
N SER A 308 -20.83 11.04 -10.95
CA SER A 308 -21.21 12.29 -11.61
C SER A 308 -22.64 12.21 -12.16
N ASP A 309 -23.25 13.36 -12.45
CA ASP A 309 -24.56 13.39 -13.11
C ASP A 309 -24.51 12.73 -14.49
N GLU A 310 -23.41 12.91 -15.23
CA GLU A 310 -23.17 12.25 -16.51
C GLU A 310 -23.16 10.72 -16.36
N GLU A 311 -22.48 10.21 -15.32
CA GLU A 311 -22.44 8.77 -15.05
C GLU A 311 -23.83 8.24 -14.67
N ILE A 312 -24.56 8.90 -13.78
CA ILE A 312 -25.91 8.47 -13.38
C ILE A 312 -26.85 8.45 -14.59
N ASN A 313 -26.80 9.48 -15.44
CA ASN A 313 -27.66 9.57 -16.63
C ASN A 313 -27.36 8.46 -17.66
N ASN A 314 -26.13 7.96 -17.75
CA ASN A 314 -25.79 6.83 -18.62
C ASN A 314 -26.42 5.50 -18.18
N TYR A 315 -26.86 5.41 -16.92
CA TYR A 315 -27.52 4.23 -16.35
C TYR A 315 -28.98 4.51 -15.98
N SER A 316 -29.64 5.46 -16.65
CA SER A 316 -30.95 6.05 -16.30
C SER A 316 -32.13 5.08 -16.14
N VAL A 317 -31.93 3.78 -16.39
CA VAL A 317 -32.96 2.73 -16.26
C VAL A 317 -32.61 1.66 -15.22
N ASP A 318 -31.36 1.56 -14.77
CA ASP A 318 -30.90 0.48 -13.88
C ASP A 318 -29.78 0.98 -12.93
N ILE A 319 -30.18 1.39 -11.73
CA ILE A 319 -29.24 1.75 -10.65
C ILE A 319 -28.37 0.55 -10.27
N GLY A 320 -28.93 -0.68 -10.32
CA GLY A 320 -28.21 -1.90 -9.99
C GLY A 320 -26.98 -2.09 -10.86
N ALA A 321 -27.10 -1.87 -12.17
CA ALA A 321 -25.97 -1.94 -13.10
C ALA A 321 -24.85 -0.93 -12.77
N LEU A 322 -25.22 0.29 -12.36
CA LEU A 322 -24.26 1.33 -11.96
C LEU A 322 -23.50 0.93 -10.68
N ILE A 323 -24.22 0.42 -9.68
CA ILE A 323 -23.64 0.16 -8.36
C ILE A 323 -23.01 -1.24 -8.20
N ASN A 324 -23.17 -2.13 -9.19
CA ASN A 324 -22.64 -3.50 -9.18
C ASN A 324 -21.11 -3.54 -9.36
N ARG A 325 -20.41 -2.91 -8.42
CA ARG A 325 -18.98 -2.68 -8.38
C ARG A 325 -18.48 -2.87 -6.93
N PRO A 326 -17.23 -3.29 -6.71
CA PRO A 326 -16.62 -3.26 -5.39
C PRO A 326 -16.53 -1.82 -4.85
N ILE A 327 -16.56 -1.67 -3.53
CA ILE A 327 -16.45 -0.36 -2.85
C ILE A 327 -15.09 -0.27 -2.17
N ARG A 328 -14.48 0.91 -2.24
CA ARG A 328 -13.34 1.26 -1.38
C ARG A 328 -13.48 2.66 -0.79
N VAL A 329 -13.08 2.77 0.47
CA VAL A 329 -12.90 4.04 1.17
C VAL A 329 -11.41 4.21 1.42
N CYS A 330 -10.81 5.22 0.81
CA CYS A 330 -9.38 5.52 0.94
C CYS A 330 -9.20 6.76 1.82
N GLY A 331 -8.44 6.62 2.91
CA GLY A 331 -7.94 7.76 3.66
C GLY A 331 -6.92 8.53 2.82
N MET A 332 -6.94 9.86 2.93
CA MET A 332 -6.07 10.80 2.24
C MET A 332 -5.42 11.73 3.26
N VAL A 333 -4.10 11.84 3.24
CA VAL A 333 -3.36 12.77 4.11
C VAL A 333 -3.00 14.03 3.34
N LYS A 334 -2.77 15.15 4.04
CA LYS A 334 -2.28 16.37 3.38
C LYS A 334 -0.90 16.12 2.82
N ASN A 335 -0.66 16.58 1.59
CA ASN A 335 0.64 16.43 0.97
C ASN A 335 1.64 17.47 1.52
N GLU A 336 2.60 17.00 2.31
CA GLU A 336 3.68 17.83 2.89
C GLU A 336 4.98 17.73 2.07
N GLY A 337 4.87 17.48 0.76
CA GLY A 337 6.00 17.32 -0.16
C GLY A 337 6.40 15.87 -0.42
N GLN A 338 5.54 14.91 -0.06
CA GLN A 338 5.78 13.49 -0.28
C GLN A 338 5.66 13.14 -1.76
N PRO A 339 6.62 12.40 -2.33
CA PRO A 339 6.52 11.92 -3.71
C PRO A 339 5.52 10.75 -3.80
N GLY A 340 4.58 10.83 -4.74
CA GLY A 340 3.73 9.72 -5.17
C GLY A 340 2.32 10.17 -5.59
N GLY A 341 1.39 9.22 -5.67
CA GLY A 341 0.05 9.44 -6.21
C GLY A 341 -0.90 10.23 -5.31
N GLY A 342 -1.75 11.05 -5.94
CA GLY A 342 -2.77 11.86 -5.26
C GLY A 342 -4.16 11.65 -5.86
N PRO A 343 -5.23 12.13 -5.19
CA PRO A 343 -6.59 12.01 -5.69
C PRO A 343 -6.89 13.10 -6.75
N PHE A 344 -7.35 12.68 -7.93
CA PHE A 344 -7.76 13.56 -9.03
C PHE A 344 -9.09 13.12 -9.63
N TYR A 345 -9.81 14.08 -10.21
CA TYR A 345 -10.78 13.80 -11.25
C TYR A 345 -10.06 13.67 -12.59
N VAL A 346 -10.37 12.61 -13.31
CA VAL A 346 -9.90 12.34 -14.66
C VAL A 346 -11.09 12.16 -15.60
N ASP A 347 -10.91 12.54 -16.85
CA ASP A 347 -11.89 12.31 -17.90
C ASP A 347 -11.77 10.86 -18.41
N VAL A 348 -12.86 10.12 -18.35
CA VAL A 348 -12.99 8.79 -18.95
C VAL A 348 -14.17 8.84 -19.92
N ASP A 349 -13.87 9.01 -21.20
CA ASP A 349 -14.85 9.12 -22.29
C ASP A 349 -15.92 10.18 -22.03
N GLY A 350 -15.51 11.36 -21.55
CA GLY A 350 -16.40 12.47 -21.21
C GLY A 350 -17.07 12.36 -19.83
N ILE A 351 -16.77 11.31 -19.06
CA ILE A 351 -17.30 11.10 -17.70
C ILE A 351 -16.20 11.45 -16.68
N PRO A 352 -16.42 12.44 -15.80
CA PRO A 352 -15.49 12.72 -14.71
C PRO A 352 -15.49 11.59 -13.68
N LYS A 353 -14.34 10.92 -13.50
CA LYS A 353 -14.16 9.86 -12.50
C LYS A 353 -13.03 10.18 -11.53
N LYS A 354 -13.21 9.82 -10.25
CA LYS A 354 -12.17 9.97 -9.22
C LYS A 354 -11.15 8.83 -9.31
N GLN A 355 -9.88 9.17 -9.38
CA GLN A 355 -8.78 8.21 -9.42
C GLN A 355 -7.61 8.65 -8.53
N ILE A 356 -6.83 7.69 -8.05
CA ILE A 356 -5.52 7.92 -7.47
C ILE A 356 -4.58 7.91 -8.66
N VAL A 357 -3.94 9.05 -8.92
CA VAL A 357 -3.09 9.23 -10.09
C VAL A 357 -1.64 9.34 -9.65
N GLU A 358 -0.82 8.40 -10.12
CA GLU A 358 0.63 8.43 -9.92
C GLU A 358 1.30 9.40 -10.90
N LYS A 359 2.44 9.98 -10.49
CA LYS A 359 3.20 10.93 -11.32
C LYS A 359 3.54 10.38 -12.71
N ALA A 360 3.76 9.08 -12.82
CA ALA A 360 4.09 8.41 -14.09
C ALA A 360 2.93 8.42 -15.11
N GLN A 361 1.68 8.67 -14.69
CA GLN A 361 0.49 8.71 -15.55
C GLN A 361 0.14 10.13 -16.00
N ILE A 362 0.97 11.13 -15.67
CA ILE A 362 0.68 12.53 -15.92
C ILE A 362 1.60 13.03 -17.03
N ALA A 363 1.01 13.60 -18.08
CA ALA A 363 1.80 14.19 -19.17
C ALA A 363 2.67 15.33 -18.64
N THR A 364 3.88 15.41 -19.17
CA THR A 364 4.82 16.48 -18.83
C THR A 364 4.51 17.71 -19.67
N ASP A 365 3.53 18.49 -19.24
CA ASP A 365 3.16 19.77 -19.83
C ASP A 365 2.80 20.81 -18.75
N ASN A 366 2.73 22.08 -19.16
CA ASN A 366 2.49 23.20 -18.25
C ASN A 366 1.12 23.11 -17.55
N HIS A 367 0.10 22.59 -18.22
CA HIS A 367 -1.25 22.49 -17.65
C HIS A 367 -1.26 21.45 -16.53
N ASN A 368 -0.78 20.26 -16.81
CA ASN A 368 -0.67 19.18 -15.84
C ASN A 368 0.27 19.51 -14.68
N HIS A 369 1.35 20.24 -14.92
CA HIS A 369 2.21 20.76 -13.86
C HIS A 369 1.46 21.70 -12.91
N GLN A 370 0.60 22.59 -13.42
CA GLN A 370 -0.23 23.45 -12.59
C GLN A 370 -1.27 22.65 -11.77
N LEU A 371 -1.84 21.58 -12.33
CA LEU A 371 -2.76 20.71 -11.60
C LEU A 371 -2.06 20.00 -10.44
N MET A 372 -0.83 19.52 -10.66
CA MET A 372 0.00 18.90 -9.62
C MET A 372 0.29 19.87 -8.48
N LEU A 373 0.67 21.11 -8.78
CA LEU A 373 0.90 22.15 -7.78
C LEU A 373 -0.35 22.52 -6.96
N ARG A 374 -1.55 22.25 -7.50
CA ARG A 374 -2.83 22.49 -6.82
C ARG A 374 -3.34 21.27 -6.04
N SER A 375 -2.68 20.13 -6.15
CA SER A 375 -2.99 18.94 -5.36
C SER A 375 -2.64 19.19 -3.91
N THR A 376 -3.60 18.90 -3.01
CA THR A 376 -3.44 19.16 -1.57
C THR A 376 -3.28 17.89 -0.75
N HIS A 377 -3.54 16.73 -1.33
CA HIS A 377 -3.58 15.45 -0.64
C HIS A 377 -2.78 14.37 -1.38
N PHE A 378 -2.40 13.35 -0.63
CA PHE A 378 -1.61 12.20 -1.07
C PHE A 378 -2.26 10.90 -0.56
N ASN A 379 -2.09 9.80 -1.30
CA ASN A 379 -2.59 8.47 -0.92
C ASN A 379 -1.60 7.71 -0.01
N PRO A 380 -1.86 7.58 1.30
CA PRO A 380 -1.01 6.84 2.25
C PRO A 380 -1.14 5.31 2.14
N VAL A 381 -2.00 4.79 1.25
CA VAL A 381 -2.43 3.38 1.21
C VAL A 381 -3.02 2.97 2.56
N PHE A 382 -4.04 3.71 2.99
CA PHE A 382 -4.83 3.44 4.19
C PHE A 382 -6.28 3.30 3.74
N MET A 383 -6.78 2.08 3.59
CA MET A 383 -8.05 1.83 2.90
C MET A 383 -8.91 0.79 3.62
N VAL A 384 -10.22 0.89 3.44
CA VAL A 384 -11.17 -0.19 3.74
C VAL A 384 -11.92 -0.54 2.46
N LEU A 385 -11.96 -1.83 2.13
CA LEU A 385 -12.58 -2.37 0.93
C LEU A 385 -13.78 -3.25 1.29
N ASP A 386 -14.76 -3.30 0.41
CA ASP A 386 -15.79 -4.34 0.39
C ASP A 386 -15.85 -4.93 -1.02
N ILE A 387 -15.48 -6.20 -1.10
CA ILE A 387 -15.38 -6.96 -2.36
C ILE A 387 -16.60 -7.84 -2.60
N GLN A 388 -17.67 -7.65 -1.85
CA GLN A 388 -18.94 -8.34 -2.02
C GLN A 388 -20.00 -7.36 -2.52
N ASN A 389 -20.91 -7.85 -3.37
CA ASN A 389 -22.04 -7.05 -3.83
C ASN A 389 -23.07 -6.80 -2.71
N ILE A 390 -24.12 -6.07 -3.03
CA ILE A 390 -25.22 -5.77 -2.09
C ILE A 390 -25.96 -7.02 -1.57
N ASN A 391 -25.80 -8.16 -2.25
CA ASN A 391 -26.38 -9.45 -1.88
C ASN A 391 -25.37 -10.36 -1.15
N GLY A 392 -24.17 -9.87 -0.81
CA GLY A 392 -23.13 -10.65 -0.14
C GLY A 392 -22.37 -11.62 -1.04
N GLN A 393 -22.49 -11.51 -2.36
CA GLN A 393 -21.73 -12.34 -3.30
C GLN A 393 -20.40 -11.68 -3.63
N LYS A 394 -19.31 -12.43 -3.49
CA LYS A 394 -17.95 -11.98 -3.79
C LYS A 394 -17.79 -11.67 -5.28
N TYR A 395 -17.25 -10.50 -5.59
CA TYR A 395 -16.89 -10.13 -6.96
C TYR A 395 -15.68 -10.94 -7.45
N ASN A 396 -15.63 -11.17 -8.76
CA ASN A 396 -14.39 -11.53 -9.42
C ASN A 396 -13.64 -10.24 -9.78
N LEU A 397 -12.65 -9.89 -8.96
CA LEU A 397 -11.91 -8.63 -9.04
C LEU A 397 -11.17 -8.45 -10.38
N SER A 398 -10.84 -9.53 -11.08
CA SER A 398 -10.22 -9.44 -12.41
C SER A 398 -11.11 -8.75 -13.44
N LYS A 399 -12.45 -8.77 -13.25
CA LYS A 399 -13.40 -8.06 -14.10
C LYS A 399 -13.50 -6.56 -13.80
N TYR A 400 -12.94 -6.11 -12.67
CA TYR A 400 -12.97 -4.72 -12.21
C TYR A 400 -11.56 -4.10 -12.25
N ARG A 401 -10.74 -4.57 -13.19
CA ARG A 401 -9.40 -4.06 -13.49
C ARG A 401 -9.38 -3.54 -14.92
N SER A 402 -8.83 -2.35 -15.13
CA SER A 402 -8.56 -1.82 -16.47
C SER A 402 -7.18 -2.26 -16.93
N GLU A 403 -7.11 -2.98 -18.06
CA GLU A 403 -5.85 -3.45 -18.66
C GLU A 403 -4.99 -2.32 -19.25
N GLU A 404 -5.59 -1.14 -19.43
CA GLU A 404 -4.96 0.04 -20.01
C GLU A 404 -4.18 0.87 -18.99
N HIS A 405 -4.32 0.61 -17.68
CA HIS A 405 -3.64 1.34 -16.61
C HIS A 405 -2.41 0.59 -16.06
N TYR A 406 -1.53 0.17 -16.97
CA TYR A 406 -0.24 -0.44 -16.64
C TYR A 406 0.85 0.62 -16.44
N PHE A 407 2.00 0.24 -15.88
CA PHE A 407 3.19 1.09 -15.86
C PHE A 407 4.36 0.47 -16.62
N VAL A 408 5.11 1.30 -17.31
CA VAL A 408 6.45 0.99 -17.84
C VAL A 408 7.47 1.33 -16.77
N VAL A 409 8.23 0.33 -16.35
CA VAL A 409 9.30 0.47 -15.37
C VAL A 409 10.64 0.31 -16.06
N GLU A 410 11.55 1.27 -15.83
CA GLU A 410 12.91 1.23 -16.34
C GLU A 410 13.90 0.99 -15.19
N LYS A 411 14.86 0.08 -15.40
CA LYS A 411 15.93 -0.19 -14.43
C LYS A 411 17.27 -0.41 -15.14
N SER A 412 18.36 -0.24 -14.40
CA SER A 412 19.69 -0.69 -14.84
C SER A 412 19.94 -2.12 -14.35
N GLN A 413 20.44 -2.99 -15.23
CA GLN A 413 20.82 -4.36 -14.95
C GLN A 413 22.18 -4.65 -15.60
N LYS A 414 23.19 -4.98 -14.77
CA LYS A 414 24.59 -5.20 -15.22
C LYS A 414 25.09 -4.04 -16.12
N GLY A 415 24.73 -2.79 -15.80
CA GLY A 415 25.11 -1.60 -16.56
C GLY A 415 24.31 -1.33 -17.84
N LYS A 416 23.32 -2.18 -18.17
CA LYS A 416 22.41 -1.99 -19.31
C LYS A 416 21.03 -1.56 -18.83
N LYS A 417 20.36 -0.69 -19.58
CA LYS A 417 18.97 -0.35 -19.30
C LYS A 417 18.04 -1.48 -19.76
N VAL A 418 17.07 -1.80 -18.91
CA VAL A 418 16.04 -2.80 -19.17
C VAL A 418 14.68 -2.24 -18.78
N GLN A 419 13.64 -2.73 -19.44
CA GLN A 419 12.27 -2.29 -19.25
C GLN A 419 11.33 -3.49 -18.99
N PHE A 420 10.30 -3.28 -18.19
CA PHE A 420 9.25 -4.27 -17.95
C PHE A 420 7.94 -3.58 -17.54
N ILE A 421 6.84 -4.34 -17.53
CA ILE A 421 5.50 -3.82 -17.23
C ILE A 421 5.11 -4.11 -15.77
N GLU A 422 4.74 -3.08 -15.03
CA GLU A 422 3.93 -3.23 -13.81
C GLU A 422 2.46 -3.40 -14.23
N GLN A 423 1.83 -4.46 -13.74
CA GLN A 423 0.44 -4.74 -14.08
C GLN A 423 -0.50 -3.74 -13.38
N PRO A 424 -1.70 -3.53 -13.90
CA PRO A 424 -2.72 -2.75 -13.19
C PRO A 424 -3.12 -3.47 -11.88
N GLY A 425 -3.20 -2.73 -10.77
CA GLY A 425 -3.42 -3.24 -9.41
C GLY A 425 -4.49 -2.48 -8.62
N LEU A 426 -4.51 -2.66 -7.29
CA LEU A 426 -5.60 -2.17 -6.43
C LEU A 426 -5.81 -0.64 -6.49
N TRP A 427 -4.75 0.16 -6.48
CA TRP A 427 -4.83 1.63 -6.38
C TRP A 427 -4.36 2.39 -7.63
N ASN A 428 -4.06 1.68 -8.72
CA ASN A 428 -3.82 2.26 -10.04
C ASN A 428 -4.80 1.67 -11.07
N GLY A 429 -4.84 0.34 -11.21
CA GLY A 429 -5.58 -0.37 -12.26
C GLY A 429 -7.06 -0.60 -11.98
N SER A 430 -7.42 -0.65 -10.72
CA SER A 430 -8.80 -0.80 -10.24
C SER A 430 -9.41 0.55 -9.85
N MET A 431 -8.93 1.66 -10.42
CA MET A 431 -9.49 2.98 -10.11
C MET A 431 -10.86 3.21 -10.76
N GLU A 432 -11.01 2.82 -12.02
CA GLU A 432 -12.15 3.18 -12.86
C GLU A 432 -13.46 2.44 -12.54
N ASN A 433 -13.35 1.16 -12.18
CA ASN A 433 -14.49 0.23 -12.07
C ASN A 433 -14.89 -0.08 -10.62
N TRP A 434 -14.48 0.79 -9.68
CA TRP A 434 -14.76 0.67 -8.25
C TRP A 434 -15.46 1.94 -7.75
N ILE A 435 -16.42 1.78 -6.84
CA ILE A 435 -16.99 2.93 -6.13
C ILE A 435 -15.94 3.39 -5.12
N THR A 436 -15.48 4.63 -5.29
CA THR A 436 -14.34 5.16 -4.54
C THR A 436 -14.75 6.37 -3.71
N LEU A 437 -14.50 6.29 -2.41
CA LEU A 437 -14.63 7.41 -1.50
C LEU A 437 -13.23 7.84 -1.05
N PHE A 438 -12.96 9.14 -1.06
CA PHE A 438 -11.75 9.71 -0.48
C PHE A 438 -12.13 10.46 0.77
N VAL A 439 -11.43 10.19 1.88
CA VAL A 439 -11.72 10.79 3.18
C VAL A 439 -10.44 11.41 3.72
N GLU A 440 -10.47 12.68 4.11
CA GLU A 440 -9.33 13.30 4.77
C GLU A 440 -9.06 12.61 6.12
N ILE A 441 -7.80 12.23 6.34
CA ILE A 441 -7.32 11.67 7.61
C ILE A 441 -6.08 12.43 8.10
N PRO A 442 -5.80 12.43 9.43
CA PRO A 442 -4.63 13.08 9.99
C PRO A 442 -3.31 12.54 9.46
N ASN A 443 -2.35 13.44 9.19
CA ASN A 443 -1.01 13.11 8.70
C ASN A 443 -0.25 12.12 9.60
N GLU A 444 -0.44 12.21 10.91
CA GLU A 444 0.20 11.32 11.90
C GLU A 444 -0.16 9.82 11.76
N ILE A 445 -1.24 9.49 11.03
CA ILE A 445 -1.60 8.10 10.69
C ILE A 445 -0.69 7.54 9.60
N PHE A 446 0.01 8.41 8.86
CA PHE A 446 0.98 8.04 7.85
C PHE A 446 2.41 8.20 8.39
N SER A 447 2.96 7.10 8.90
CA SER A 447 4.33 7.00 9.42
C SER A 447 5.12 5.89 8.70
N PRO A 448 5.42 6.05 7.40
CA PRO A 448 6.18 5.05 6.64
C PRO A 448 7.68 5.13 6.94
N VAL A 449 8.32 3.98 7.15
CA VAL A 449 9.79 3.94 7.36
C VAL A 449 10.54 3.74 6.06
N LYS A 450 10.84 4.76 5.26
CA LYS A 450 11.53 4.60 3.96
C LYS A 450 13.04 4.33 4.11
N THR A 451 13.68 4.94 5.10
CA THR A 451 15.07 4.69 5.53
C THR A 451 15.09 4.31 7.00
N VAL A 452 16.11 3.57 7.46
CA VAL A 452 16.23 3.20 8.88
C VAL A 452 16.26 4.43 9.81
N LEU A 453 16.70 5.58 9.31
CA LEU A 453 16.70 6.83 10.08
C LEU A 453 15.28 7.33 10.43
N ASP A 454 14.25 6.93 9.68
CA ASP A 454 12.86 7.33 9.95
C ASP A 454 12.34 6.71 11.26
N LEU A 455 12.95 5.62 11.74
CA LEU A 455 12.65 5.04 13.06
C LEU A 455 12.98 5.99 14.22
N LEU A 456 13.73 7.08 14.00
CA LEU A 456 14.00 8.10 15.02
C LEU A 456 12.85 9.11 15.17
N GLU A 457 11.83 9.06 14.31
CA GLU A 457 10.68 9.94 14.41
C GLU A 457 9.76 9.56 15.59
N SER A 458 8.99 10.54 16.06
CA SER A 458 8.16 10.39 17.27
C SER A 458 7.09 9.30 17.17
N ALA A 459 6.67 8.92 15.96
CA ALA A 459 5.74 7.81 15.73
C ALA A 459 6.33 6.44 16.07
N HIS A 460 7.66 6.32 16.06
CA HIS A 460 8.41 5.07 16.22
C HIS A 460 9.19 4.98 17.55
N GLN A 461 9.33 6.09 18.28
CA GLN A 461 10.11 6.19 19.52
C GLN A 461 9.30 6.01 20.81
#